data_AF-A0A2Z5EN96-F1
#
_entry.id   AF-A0A2Z5EN96-F1
#
_cell.length_a   1.000
_cell.length_b   1.000
_cell.length_c   1.000
_cell.angle_alpha   90.00
_cell.angle_beta   90.00
_cell.angle_gamma   90.00
#
_symmetry.space_group_name_H-M   'P 1'
#
loop_
_entity.id
_entity.type
_entity.pdbx_description
1 polymer ?
#
loop_
_entity_poly.entity_id
_entity_poly.type
_entity_poly.pdbx_seq_one_letter_code
_entity_poly.pdbx_strand_id
1 'polypeptide(L)'
;FLLGTKEPMVESGDYDVALMGDYNIGGDAWASRRILEDMGLRVIAQWSGDGTLQELASAHRAKISLLHCYRSMNYISTHLEEQYGIPWEEYNFFGPTKIVESMRRIAEHFDDTIAEKTEAAISRYEPYF
;
A
#
# COMPACT_ATOMS: atom_id res chain seq x y z
N PHE A 1 9.24 -14.30 15.59
CA PHE A 1 8.99 -13.55 14.34
C PHE A 1 7.49 -13.26 14.29
N LEU A 2 7.05 -12.01 14.07
CA LEU A 2 5.61 -11.64 14.15
C LEU A 2 4.85 -11.91 12.85
N LEU A 3 5.50 -11.66 11.71
CA LEU A 3 4.90 -11.80 10.40
C LEU A 3 4.57 -13.28 10.11
N GLY A 4 3.39 -13.55 9.52
CA GLY A 4 2.91 -14.91 9.26
C GLY A 4 2.28 -15.60 10.47
N THR A 5 2.22 -14.96 11.65
CA THR A 5 1.67 -15.60 12.86
C THR A 5 0.15 -15.48 12.99
N LYS A 6 -0.50 -14.68 12.12
CA LYS A 6 -1.95 -14.49 12.13
C LYS A 6 -2.51 -14.35 10.72
N GLU A 7 -3.74 -14.81 10.53
CA GLU A 7 -4.52 -14.56 9.33
C GLU A 7 -5.29 -13.23 9.39
N PRO A 8 -5.60 -12.59 8.24
CA PRO A 8 -6.49 -11.44 8.19
C PRO A 8 -7.87 -11.77 8.79
N MET A 9 -8.52 -10.78 9.42
CA MET A 9 -9.87 -10.98 10.00
C MET A 9 -10.97 -11.09 8.95
N VAL A 10 -10.68 -10.68 7.72
CA VAL A 10 -11.57 -10.76 6.56
C VAL A 10 -10.84 -11.55 5.48
N GLU A 11 -11.56 -12.33 4.70
CA GLU A 11 -10.98 -13.09 3.59
C GLU A 11 -10.16 -12.17 2.66
N SER A 12 -9.02 -12.67 2.19
CA SER A 12 -8.12 -11.93 1.31
C SER A 12 -8.75 -11.75 -0.06
N GLY A 13 -8.67 -10.54 -0.61
CA GLY A 13 -9.14 -10.19 -1.94
C GLY A 13 -7.98 -9.96 -2.90
N ASP A 14 -8.29 -9.90 -4.20
CA ASP A 14 -7.30 -9.73 -5.27
C ASP A 14 -6.64 -8.34 -5.31
N TYR A 15 -7.15 -7.38 -4.54
CA TYR A 15 -6.66 -5.99 -4.50
C TYR A 15 -6.09 -5.60 -3.13
N ASP A 16 -5.68 -6.59 -2.33
CA ASP A 16 -5.09 -6.36 -1.01
C ASP A 16 -3.66 -5.83 -1.13
N VAL A 17 -3.37 -4.74 -0.43
CA VAL A 17 -2.03 -4.13 -0.37
C VAL A 17 -1.57 -3.90 1.06
N ALA A 18 -0.25 -3.91 1.27
CA ALA A 18 0.36 -3.50 2.53
C ALA A 18 1.08 -2.16 2.33
N LEU A 19 0.74 -1.16 3.15
CA LEU A 19 1.41 0.13 3.18
C LEU A 19 2.64 0.04 4.11
N MET A 20 3.83 0.15 3.54
CA MET A 20 5.10 -0.10 4.23
C MET A 20 5.94 1.16 4.38
N GLY A 21 6.42 1.42 5.59
CA GLY A 21 7.32 2.54 5.87
C GLY A 21 6.62 3.90 5.88
N ASP A 22 5.33 3.92 6.20
CA ASP A 22 4.60 5.15 6.56
C ASP A 22 4.30 5.11 8.07
N TYR A 23 4.77 6.16 8.76
CA TYR A 23 4.68 6.28 10.22
C TYR A 23 3.51 7.14 10.67
N ASN A 24 2.66 7.55 9.73
CA ASN A 24 1.46 8.37 9.99
C ASN A 24 1.78 9.69 10.71
N ILE A 25 2.91 10.31 10.37
CA ILE A 25 3.31 11.59 10.97
C ILE A 25 2.26 12.63 10.58
N GLY A 26 1.56 13.20 11.56
CA GLY A 26 0.52 14.20 11.28
C GLY A 26 -0.68 13.68 10.46
N GLY A 27 -0.86 12.36 10.31
CA GLY A 27 -1.93 11.78 9.50
C GLY A 27 -1.54 11.37 8.08
N ASP A 28 -0.25 11.37 7.72
CA ASP A 28 0.24 11.04 6.38
C ASP A 28 -0.26 9.67 5.86
N ALA A 29 -0.20 8.61 6.69
CA ALA A 29 -0.62 7.27 6.30
C ALA A 29 -2.13 7.21 6.02
N TRP A 30 -2.94 7.96 6.76
CA TRP A 30 -4.38 8.04 6.52
C TRP A 30 -4.70 8.69 5.17
N ALA A 31 -3.98 9.74 4.80
CA ALA A 31 -4.12 10.38 3.49
C ALA A 31 -3.66 9.43 2.37
N SER A 32 -2.50 8.77 2.54
CA SER A 32 -1.99 7.76 1.61
C SER A 32 -2.97 6.61 1.42
N ARG A 33 -3.49 6.06 2.53
CA ARG A 33 -4.51 5.00 2.53
C ARG A 33 -5.75 5.43 1.78
N ARG A 34 -6.23 6.66 2.00
CA ARG A 34 -7.40 7.17 1.31
C ARG A 34 -7.21 7.19 -0.21
N ILE A 35 -6.04 7.60 -0.70
CA ILE A 35 -5.72 7.59 -2.13
C ILE A 35 -5.76 6.16 -2.68
N LEU A 36 -5.13 5.20 -1.99
CA LEU A 36 -5.10 3.79 -2.40
C LEU A 36 -6.51 3.17 -2.43
N GLU A 37 -7.33 3.43 -1.42
CA GLU A 37 -8.72 2.96 -1.37
C GLU A 37 -9.59 3.60 -2.46
N ASP A 38 -9.32 4.87 -2.76
CA ASP A 38 -9.96 5.61 -3.85
C ASP A 38 -9.56 5.10 -5.25
N MET A 39 -8.40 4.46 -5.39
CA MET A 39 -7.99 3.67 -6.58
C MET A 39 -8.66 2.30 -6.65
N GLY A 40 -9.38 1.89 -5.61
CA GLY A 40 -10.07 0.60 -5.52
C GLY A 40 -9.27 -0.52 -4.84
N LEU A 41 -8.12 -0.20 -4.25
CA LEU A 41 -7.32 -1.14 -3.48
C LEU A 41 -7.84 -1.29 -2.04
N ARG A 42 -7.44 -2.36 -1.35
CA ARG A 42 -7.73 -2.54 0.07
C ARG A 42 -6.44 -2.58 0.88
N VAL A 43 -6.23 -1.57 1.73
CA VAL A 43 -5.06 -1.53 2.62
C VAL A 43 -5.32 -2.44 3.82
N ILE A 44 -4.69 -3.62 3.82
CA ILE A 44 -4.84 -4.63 4.88
C ILE A 44 -3.83 -4.49 6.01
N ALA A 45 -2.76 -3.73 5.78
CA ALA A 45 -1.76 -3.43 6.80
C ALA A 45 -1.09 -2.08 6.57
N GLN A 46 -0.72 -1.41 7.67
CA GLN A 46 0.03 -0.16 7.68
C GLN A 46 1.21 -0.30 8.65
N TRP A 47 2.43 -0.18 8.13
CA TRP A 47 3.67 -0.41 8.87
C TRP A 47 4.44 0.89 9.05
N SER A 48 4.43 1.51 10.24
CA SER A 48 3.66 1.14 11.43
C SER A 48 2.81 2.26 11.99
N GLY A 49 2.64 3.36 11.26
CA GLY A 49 1.75 4.44 11.65
C GLY A 49 0.33 3.93 11.76
N ASP A 50 -0.25 4.03 12.97
CA ASP A 50 -1.60 3.53 13.29
C ASP A 50 -1.81 2.02 13.04
N GLY A 51 -0.73 1.25 12.88
CA GLY A 51 -0.81 -0.19 12.63
C GLY A 51 -1.09 -1.01 13.90
N THR A 52 -1.94 -2.03 13.77
CA THR A 52 -2.22 -2.99 14.84
C THR A 52 -1.37 -4.26 14.71
N LEU A 53 -1.13 -4.96 15.83
CA LEU A 53 -0.43 -6.26 15.79
C LEU A 53 -1.14 -7.29 14.89
N GLN A 54 -2.46 -7.17 14.70
CA GLN A 54 -3.22 -8.03 13.81
C GLN A 54 -2.82 -7.81 12.35
N GLU A 55 -2.82 -6.55 11.92
CA GLU A 55 -2.43 -6.14 10.57
C GLU A 55 -0.97 -6.48 10.28
N LEU A 56 -0.06 -6.18 11.23
CA LEU A 56 1.36 -6.50 11.08
C LEU A 56 1.59 -8.01 10.94
N ALA A 57 0.93 -8.84 11.75
CA ALA A 57 1.11 -10.29 11.64
C ALA A 57 0.53 -10.88 10.34
N SER A 58 -0.49 -10.24 9.75
CA SER A 58 -1.21 -10.72 8.57
C SER A 58 -0.81 -10.08 7.24
N ALA A 59 0.16 -9.15 7.24
CA ALA A 59 0.65 -8.45 6.04
C ALA A 59 1.16 -9.37 4.91
N HIS A 60 1.56 -10.61 5.25
CA HIS A 60 1.94 -11.66 4.32
C HIS A 60 0.81 -12.16 3.40
N ARG A 61 -0.41 -11.62 3.54
CA ARG A 61 -1.55 -11.89 2.64
C ARG A 61 -1.75 -10.80 1.58
N ALA A 62 -0.99 -9.72 1.61
CA ALA A 62 -1.05 -8.68 0.59
C ALA A 62 -0.61 -9.24 -0.77
N LYS A 63 -1.11 -8.64 -1.85
CA LYS A 63 -0.69 -8.93 -3.23
C LYS A 63 0.56 -8.16 -3.61
N ILE A 64 0.77 -7.00 -2.99
CA ILE A 64 1.98 -6.18 -3.12
C ILE A 64 2.25 -5.40 -1.84
N SER A 65 3.52 -5.19 -1.56
CA SER A 65 4.05 -4.34 -0.49
C SER A 65 4.43 -2.96 -1.06
N LEU A 66 3.69 -1.91 -0.71
CA LEU A 66 3.92 -0.55 -1.18
C LEU A 66 4.88 0.17 -0.23
N LEU A 67 6.12 0.39 -0.66
CA LEU A 67 7.22 0.84 0.18
C LEU A 67 7.48 2.34 0.03
N HIS A 68 7.09 3.13 1.04
CA HIS A 68 7.32 4.57 1.08
C HIS A 68 8.73 4.90 1.59
N CYS A 69 9.02 4.58 2.86
CA CYS A 69 10.34 4.76 3.42
C CYS A 69 11.23 3.53 3.15
N TYR A 70 11.89 3.51 1.99
CA TYR A 70 12.79 2.43 1.61
C TYR A 70 13.78 2.10 2.72
N ARG A 71 14.47 3.10 3.29
CA ARG A 71 15.58 2.89 4.22
C ARG A 71 15.19 2.06 5.44
N SER A 72 13.99 2.26 5.96
CA SER A 72 13.56 1.70 7.24
C SER A 72 12.74 0.42 7.11
N MET A 73 12.27 0.06 5.92
CA MET A 73 11.40 -1.11 5.71
C MET A 73 11.77 -1.97 4.49
N ASN A 74 12.89 -1.71 3.80
CA ASN A 74 13.36 -2.61 2.73
C ASN A 74 13.55 -4.05 3.23
N TYR A 75 14.17 -4.27 4.39
CA TYR A 75 14.46 -5.62 4.89
C TYR A 75 13.20 -6.47 5.09
N ILE A 76 12.09 -5.87 5.54
CA ILE A 76 10.85 -6.61 5.72
C ILE A 76 10.12 -6.81 4.38
N SER A 77 10.24 -5.86 3.46
CA SER A 77 9.68 -5.97 2.10
C SER A 77 10.40 -7.05 1.29
N THR A 78 11.73 -7.10 1.35
CA THR A 78 12.55 -8.17 0.78
C THR A 78 12.23 -9.51 1.43
N HIS A 79 12.03 -9.56 2.75
CA HIS A 79 11.63 -10.80 3.42
C HIS A 79 10.24 -11.29 2.97
N LEU A 80 9.28 -10.37 2.76
CA LEU A 80 7.96 -10.68 2.21
C LEU A 80 8.05 -11.28 0.81
N GLU A 81 8.91 -10.72 -0.03
CA GLU A 81 9.20 -11.23 -1.37
C GLU A 81 9.84 -12.64 -1.31
N GLU A 82 10.91 -12.80 -0.54
CA GLU A 82 11.66 -14.07 -0.46
C GLU A 82 10.87 -15.22 0.16
N GLN A 83 10.07 -14.96 1.21
CA GLN A 83 9.39 -16.00 1.97
C GLN A 83 7.94 -16.24 1.53
N TYR A 84 7.26 -15.21 1.05
CA TYR A 84 5.83 -15.27 0.72
C TYR A 84 5.53 -14.97 -0.75
N GLY A 85 6.55 -14.62 -1.55
CA GLY A 85 6.39 -14.29 -2.97
C GLY A 85 5.65 -12.97 -3.21
N ILE A 86 5.61 -12.08 -2.23
CA ILE A 86 4.90 -10.79 -2.34
C ILE A 86 5.86 -9.74 -2.88
N PRO A 87 5.66 -9.24 -4.11
CA PRO A 87 6.52 -8.19 -4.65
C PRO A 87 6.39 -6.89 -3.86
N TRP A 88 7.36 -5.99 -4.03
CA TRP A 88 7.29 -4.65 -3.47
C TRP A 88 7.59 -3.57 -4.51
N GLU A 89 6.96 -2.41 -4.34
CA GLU A 89 7.07 -1.25 -5.22
C GLU A 89 7.40 -0.02 -4.39
N GLU A 90 8.46 0.69 -4.75
CA GLU A 90 8.76 2.00 -4.14
C GLU A 90 7.84 3.07 -4.71
N TYR A 91 7.25 3.87 -3.84
CA TYR A 91 6.33 4.92 -4.25
C TYR A 91 6.58 6.21 -3.45
N ASN A 92 6.05 7.33 -3.95
CA ASN A 92 6.22 8.64 -3.33
C ASN A 92 4.94 9.47 -3.42
N PHE A 93 4.30 9.72 -2.27
CA PHE A 93 3.09 10.55 -2.18
C PHE A 93 3.38 12.00 -1.71
N PHE A 94 4.56 12.52 -2.02
CA PHE A 94 4.89 13.93 -1.81
C PHE A 94 4.80 14.75 -3.10
N GLY A 95 3.77 15.59 -3.16
CA GLY A 95 3.53 16.51 -4.26
C GLY A 95 2.78 15.86 -5.44
N PRO A 96 1.97 16.64 -6.16
CA PRO A 96 0.99 16.11 -7.11
C PRO A 96 1.62 15.28 -8.24
N THR A 97 2.75 15.73 -8.78
CA THR A 97 3.47 15.00 -9.83
C THR A 97 3.86 13.60 -9.39
N LYS A 98 4.40 13.44 -8.17
CA LYS A 98 4.86 12.15 -7.66
C LYS A 98 3.72 11.27 -7.19
N ILE A 99 2.66 11.87 -6.64
CA ILE A 99 1.42 11.16 -6.33
C ILE A 99 0.86 10.51 -7.60
N VAL A 100 0.64 11.27 -8.67
CA VAL A 100 0.07 10.75 -9.92
C VAL A 100 0.96 9.69 -10.57
N GLU A 101 2.29 9.91 -10.60
CA GLU A 101 3.26 8.93 -11.10
C GLU A 101 3.17 7.61 -10.30
N SER A 102 3.15 7.71 -8.97
CA SER A 102 3.06 6.56 -8.08
C SER A 102 1.73 5.82 -8.21
N MET A 103 0.61 6.54 -8.30
CA MET A 103 -0.72 5.96 -8.50
C MET A 103 -0.75 5.09 -9.75
N ARG A 104 -0.24 5.59 -10.89
CA ARG A 104 -0.19 4.83 -12.15
C ARG A 104 0.71 3.60 -12.04
N ARG A 105 1.92 3.75 -11.49
CA ARG A 105 2.85 2.62 -11.28
C ARG A 105 2.26 1.54 -10.38
N ILE A 106 1.55 1.91 -9.33
CA ILE A 106 0.86 0.95 -8.46
C ILE A 106 -0.24 0.22 -9.24
N ALA A 107 -1.02 0.93 -10.06
CA ALA A 107 -2.09 0.35 -10.85
C ALA A 107 -1.60 -0.68 -11.89
N GLU A 108 -0.37 -0.54 -12.41
CA GLU A 108 0.25 -1.49 -13.35
C GLU A 108 0.42 -2.91 -12.79
N HIS A 109 0.38 -3.08 -11.46
CA HIS A 109 0.45 -4.39 -10.80
C HIS A 109 -0.90 -5.13 -10.74
N PHE A 110 -1.98 -4.51 -11.21
CA PHE A 110 -3.34 -5.05 -11.15
C PHE A 110 -4.00 -5.11 -12.53
N ASP A 111 -5.33 -5.16 -12.58
CA ASP A 111 -6.11 -5.26 -13.82
C ASP A 111 -6.69 -3.90 -14.27
N ASP A 112 -7.34 -3.91 -15.44
CA ASP A 112 -7.97 -2.75 -16.06
C ASP A 112 -8.98 -2.04 -15.13
N THR A 113 -9.61 -2.75 -14.19
CA THR A 113 -10.53 -2.15 -13.22
C THR A 113 -9.81 -1.19 -12.29
N ILE A 114 -8.61 -1.56 -11.82
CA ILE A 114 -7.79 -0.68 -10.98
C ILE A 114 -7.20 0.45 -11.81
N ALA A 115 -6.80 0.20 -13.06
CA ALA A 115 -6.33 1.25 -13.96
C ALA A 115 -7.40 2.33 -14.21
N GLU A 116 -8.64 1.94 -14.52
CA GLU A 116 -9.76 2.85 -14.73
C GLU A 116 -10.11 3.66 -13.47
N LYS A 117 -10.20 2.99 -12.31
CA LYS A 117 -10.45 3.66 -11.03
C LYS A 117 -9.34 4.64 -10.65
N THR A 118 -8.09 4.31 -10.98
CA THR A 118 -6.93 5.15 -10.73
C THR A 118 -7.03 6.46 -11.51
N GLU A 119 -7.33 6.42 -12.81
CA GLU A 119 -7.51 7.64 -13.61
C GLU A 119 -8.72 8.45 -13.11
N ALA A 120 -9.83 7.80 -12.75
CA ALA A 120 -10.99 8.47 -12.15
C ALA A 120 -10.65 9.16 -10.82
N ALA A 121 -9.80 8.55 -9.99
CA ALA A 121 -9.30 9.13 -8.75
C ALA A 121 -8.39 10.34 -9.03
N ILE A 122 -7.46 10.23 -9.99
CA ILE A 122 -6.58 11.33 -10.41
C ILE A 122 -7.42 12.54 -10.86
N SER A 123 -8.41 12.33 -11.74
CA SER A 123 -9.30 13.42 -12.20
C SER A 123 -10.08 14.07 -11.05
N ARG A 124 -10.44 13.32 -10.01
CA ARG A 124 -11.11 13.87 -8.82
C ARG A 124 -10.17 14.75 -7.98
N TYR A 125 -8.88 14.42 -7.93
CA TYR A 125 -7.90 15.18 -7.16
C TYR A 125 -7.27 16.36 -7.91
N GLU A 126 -7.29 16.34 -9.24
CA GLU A 126 -6.72 17.40 -10.10
C GLU A 126 -7.10 18.84 -9.70
N PRO A 127 -8.34 19.16 -9.27
CA PRO A 127 -8.69 20.51 -8.83
C PRO A 127 -8.03 20.98 -7.53
N TYR A 128 -7.42 20.07 -6.77
CA TYR A 128 -6.81 20.34 -5.46
C TYR A 128 -5.27 20.34 -5.50
N PHE A 129 -4.68 20.13 -6.68
CA PHE A 129 -3.24 20.14 -6.91
C PHE A 129 -2.67 21.52 -7.17
#